data_AF-A0A0C3S186-F1
#
_entry.id   AF-A0A0C3S186-F1
#
_cell.length_a   1.000
_cell.length_b   1.000
_cell.length_c   1.000
_cell.angle_alpha   90.00
_cell.angle_beta   90.00
_cell.angle_gamma   90.00
#
_symmetry.space_group_name_H-M   'P 1'
#
loop_
_entity.id
_entity.type
_entity.pdbx_description
1 polymer ?
#
loop_
_entity_poly.entity_id
_entity_poly.type
_entity_poly.pdbx_seq_one_letter_code
_entity_poly.pdbx_strand_id
1 'polypeptide(L)'
;MLNSVRAGEKVLGIFYGHPGVFVSPSRRALAIAREEGYEAKMLPGVSAEDYMFADLEFDPATHGCCAYEATHILLKNIPLDTSINNIIWQVGGVGVTKIDFENSKFKFLVDRLEKDFGLDHKVVHYIGAVLPQSATVKEVYTISDLRKPEVATQFNACSTLYVPPRKGAADPFPAHVVEQLLGTTTSKVVDALYPVAQWDLGNNLPAVPAYGPYEQKVVAAMGDHTTPDDYRALAGSPAMQQFMAELALRPTLQAKYRASPQAVVDATPGLTDLERAALLLNAAGPVLAVMKPRAGEVMTVDKLKESVTPSAAYLFIFIVIAAAAHILV
;
A
#
# COMPACT_ATOMS: atom_id res chain seq x y z
N MET A 1 24.73 14.44 2.29
CA MET A 1 23.47 14.82 2.98
C MET A 1 23.75 15.64 4.24
N LEU A 2 24.23 15.05 5.34
CA LEU A 2 24.35 15.76 6.62
C LEU A 2 25.30 16.97 6.62
N ASN A 3 26.42 16.92 5.89
CA ASN A 3 27.33 18.07 5.80
C ASN A 3 26.62 19.34 5.26
N SER A 4 25.79 19.19 4.22
CA SER A 4 24.95 20.27 3.67
C SER A 4 23.89 20.76 4.66
N VAL A 5 23.25 19.85 5.40
CA VAL A 5 22.29 20.22 6.45
C VAL A 5 22.97 21.09 7.51
N ARG A 6 24.16 20.71 7.96
CA ARG A 6 24.96 21.48 8.94
C ARG A 6 25.46 22.81 8.40
N ALA A 7 25.58 22.96 7.08
CA ALA A 7 25.87 24.22 6.41
C ALA A 7 24.63 25.13 6.25
N GLY A 8 23.46 24.72 6.75
CA GLY A 8 22.21 25.49 6.67
C GLY A 8 21.44 25.31 5.36
N GLU A 9 21.80 24.32 4.52
CA GLU A 9 21.12 24.06 3.25
C GLU A 9 19.84 23.24 3.43
N LYS A 10 18.89 23.42 2.51
CA LYS A 10 17.71 22.54 2.37
C LYS A 10 18.08 21.34 1.51
N VAL A 11 18.17 20.16 2.12
CA VAL A 11 18.66 18.94 1.46
C VAL A 11 17.52 17.97 1.18
N LEU A 12 17.46 17.47 -0.05
CA LEU A 12 16.57 16.37 -0.46
C LEU A 12 17.41 15.13 -0.79
N GLY A 13 17.17 14.02 -0.07
CA GLY A 13 17.71 12.71 -0.42
C GLY A 13 16.71 11.92 -1.25
N ILE A 14 17.14 11.38 -2.40
CA ILE A 14 16.29 10.62 -3.31
C ILE A 14 16.83 9.18 -3.38
N PHE A 15 15.92 8.23 -3.18
CA PHE A 15 16.17 6.79 -3.26
C PHE A 15 15.08 6.19 -4.16
N TYR A 16 15.40 5.15 -4.93
CA TYR A 16 14.38 4.47 -5.74
C TYR A 16 13.37 3.77 -4.84
N GLY A 17 12.11 3.71 -5.29
CA GLY A 17 11.02 3.10 -4.56
C GLY A 17 10.60 3.89 -3.30
N HIS A 18 10.27 3.18 -2.22
CA HIS A 18 9.96 3.78 -0.93
C HIS A 18 11.25 4.01 -0.11
N PRO A 19 11.62 5.26 0.26
CA PRO A 19 12.92 5.56 0.87
C PRO A 19 13.13 4.97 2.27
N GLY A 20 12.11 4.41 2.90
CA GLY A 20 12.17 3.71 4.19
C GLY A 20 12.08 2.18 4.13
N VAL A 21 11.91 1.57 2.95
CA VAL A 21 11.69 0.12 2.77
C VAL A 21 12.99 -0.47 2.23
N PHE A 22 13.67 -1.30 3.02
CA PHE A 22 14.97 -1.90 2.70
C PHE A 22 16.11 -0.89 2.39
N VAL A 23 16.06 0.31 2.97
CA VAL A 23 17.10 1.36 2.82
C VAL A 23 17.64 1.80 4.19
N SER A 24 18.88 1.41 4.50
CA SER A 24 19.59 1.83 5.72
C SER A 24 20.01 3.31 5.76
N PRO A 25 20.67 3.87 4.72
CA PRO A 25 21.27 5.21 4.83
C PRO A 25 20.24 6.35 5.01
N SER A 26 19.03 6.20 4.48
CA SER A 26 17.96 7.19 4.62
C SER A 26 17.53 7.35 6.09
N ARG A 27 17.25 6.24 6.78
CA ARG A 27 16.86 6.23 8.19
C ARG A 27 17.98 6.76 9.08
N ARG A 28 19.23 6.35 8.81
CA ARG A 28 20.41 6.84 9.55
C ARG A 28 20.59 8.35 9.43
N ALA A 29 20.49 8.90 8.21
CA ALA A 29 20.63 10.33 7.99
C ALA A 29 19.54 11.13 8.72
N LEU A 30 18.28 10.68 8.67
CA LEU A 30 17.18 11.34 9.38
C LEU A 30 17.33 11.28 10.90
N ALA A 31 17.79 10.15 11.44
CA ALA A 31 18.02 10.02 12.88
C ALA A 31 19.08 11.01 13.37
N ILE A 32 20.25 11.04 12.71
CA ILE A 32 21.35 11.96 13.08
C ILE A 32 20.93 13.42 12.92
N ALA A 33 20.22 13.78 11.84
CA ALA A 33 19.73 15.13 11.64
C ALA A 33 18.81 15.59 12.79
N ARG A 34 17.91 14.71 13.27
CA ARG A 34 17.02 15.02 14.40
C ARG A 34 17.76 15.12 15.72
N GLU A 35 18.72 14.22 15.98
CA GLU A 35 19.57 14.26 17.17
C GLU A 35 20.38 15.56 17.26
N GLU A 36 20.79 16.12 16.12
CA GLU A 36 21.48 17.41 16.02
C GLU A 36 20.54 18.63 16.04
N GLY A 37 19.22 18.42 16.19
CA GLY A 37 18.22 19.48 16.30
C GLY A 37 17.69 20.02 14.98
N TYR A 38 17.97 19.37 13.84
CA TYR A 38 17.42 19.77 12.54
C TYR A 38 16.03 19.17 12.29
N GLU A 39 15.18 19.91 11.57
CA GLU A 39 13.94 19.36 11.02
C GLU A 39 14.27 18.30 9.96
N ALA A 40 13.74 17.09 10.13
CA ALA A 40 13.94 16.01 9.17
C ALA A 40 12.70 15.12 9.06
N LYS A 41 12.23 14.88 7.83
CA LYS A 41 11.03 14.09 7.52
C LYS A 41 11.29 13.14 6.36
N MET A 42 10.71 11.94 6.43
CA MET A 42 10.60 11.02 5.30
C MET A 42 9.23 11.22 4.65
N LEU A 43 9.20 11.28 3.33
CA LEU A 43 7.96 11.15 2.55
C LEU A 43 7.87 9.70 2.04
N PRO A 44 6.69 9.08 2.08
CA PRO A 44 6.51 7.72 1.54
C PRO A 44 6.65 7.72 0.01
N GLY A 45 6.93 6.54 -0.53
CA GLY A 45 6.94 6.27 -1.97
C GLY A 45 6.33 4.90 -2.25
N VAL A 46 6.29 4.50 -3.52
CA VAL A 46 5.80 3.17 -3.93
C VAL A 46 6.99 2.20 -3.92
N SER A 47 6.89 1.10 -3.19
CA SER A 47 7.93 0.06 -3.07
C SER A 47 7.79 -1.04 -4.14
N ALA A 48 8.76 -1.95 -4.22
CA ALA A 48 8.64 -3.11 -5.11
C ALA A 48 7.55 -4.09 -4.64
N GLU A 49 7.20 -4.12 -3.36
CA GLU A 49 6.09 -4.92 -2.84
C GLU A 49 4.73 -4.37 -3.28
N ASP A 50 4.58 -3.04 -3.33
CA ASP A 50 3.36 -2.42 -3.89
C ASP A 50 3.16 -2.79 -5.37
N TYR A 51 4.26 -2.84 -6.14
CA TYR A 51 4.25 -3.34 -7.51
C TYR A 51 3.87 -4.83 -7.58
N MET A 52 4.36 -5.65 -6.65
CA MET A 52 3.99 -7.06 -6.59
C MET A 52 2.50 -7.27 -6.34
N PHE A 53 1.88 -6.53 -5.41
CA PHE A 53 0.44 -6.64 -5.17
C PHE A 53 -0.36 -6.38 -6.45
N ALA A 54 0.03 -5.36 -7.22
CA ALA A 54 -0.60 -5.04 -8.49
C ALA A 54 -0.31 -6.06 -9.59
N ASP A 55 0.95 -6.41 -9.83
CA ASP A 55 1.38 -7.24 -10.96
C ASP A 55 1.06 -8.73 -10.78
N LEU A 56 1.06 -9.20 -9.52
CA LEU A 56 0.73 -10.57 -9.15
C LEU A 56 -0.75 -10.72 -8.76
N GLU A 57 -1.49 -9.62 -8.62
CA GLU A 57 -2.94 -9.59 -8.39
C GLU A 57 -3.35 -10.37 -7.12
N PHE A 58 -2.68 -10.09 -6.00
CA PHE A 58 -3.08 -10.60 -4.69
C PHE A 58 -3.19 -9.47 -3.66
N ASP A 59 -4.11 -9.63 -2.72
CA ASP A 59 -4.33 -8.68 -1.63
C ASP A 59 -3.68 -9.21 -0.34
N PRO A 60 -2.77 -8.46 0.31
CA PRO A 60 -2.19 -8.86 1.59
C PRO A 60 -3.22 -9.04 2.71
N ALA A 61 -4.44 -8.51 2.58
CA ALA A 61 -5.52 -8.65 3.56
C ALA A 61 -6.26 -9.99 3.48
N THR A 62 -6.21 -10.72 2.36
CA THR A 62 -6.99 -11.97 2.19
C THR A 62 -6.50 -13.09 3.10
N HIS A 63 -5.19 -13.35 3.06
CA HIS A 63 -4.56 -14.41 3.87
C HIS A 63 -3.57 -13.84 4.91
N GLY A 64 -3.38 -12.51 4.96
CA GLY A 64 -2.23 -11.91 5.62
C GLY A 64 -0.98 -11.92 4.72
N CYS A 65 0.02 -11.14 5.09
CA CYS A 65 1.29 -11.07 4.38
C CYS A 65 2.46 -10.77 5.32
N CYS A 66 3.60 -11.39 5.06
CA CYS A 66 4.87 -11.11 5.74
C CYS A 66 5.99 -10.84 4.74
N ALA A 67 6.75 -9.78 5.00
CA ALA A 67 7.90 -9.38 4.21
C ALA A 67 9.20 -9.61 5.00
N TYR A 68 10.17 -10.27 4.37
CA TYR A 68 11.42 -10.69 4.98
C TYR A 68 12.62 -10.24 4.18
N GLU A 69 13.77 -10.04 4.84
CA GLU A 69 15.06 -10.02 4.17
C GLU A 69 15.67 -11.43 4.17
N ALA A 70 16.13 -11.90 3.00
CA ALA A 70 16.57 -13.28 2.80
C ALA A 70 17.70 -13.70 3.75
N THR A 71 18.70 -12.84 3.96
CA THR A 71 19.82 -13.15 4.86
C THR A 71 19.37 -13.19 6.32
N HIS A 72 18.49 -12.27 6.71
CA HIS A 72 17.98 -12.15 8.07
C HIS A 72 17.23 -13.40 8.53
N ILE A 73 16.33 -13.94 7.70
CA ILE A 73 15.57 -15.14 8.07
C ILE A 73 16.46 -16.37 8.23
N LEU A 74 17.57 -16.45 7.49
CA LEU A 74 18.55 -17.52 7.62
C LEU A 74 19.39 -17.34 8.89
N LEU A 75 19.91 -16.13 9.15
CA LEU A 75 20.71 -15.84 10.34
C LEU A 75 19.93 -16.02 11.64
N LYS A 76 18.63 -15.71 11.63
CA LYS A 76 17.75 -15.83 12.79
C LYS A 76 16.96 -17.14 12.83
N ASN A 77 17.06 -17.97 11.79
CA ASN A 77 16.28 -19.19 11.62
C ASN A 77 14.77 -18.95 11.84
N ILE A 78 14.24 -17.83 11.35
CA ILE A 78 12.83 -17.42 11.54
C ILE A 78 11.95 -18.26 10.62
N PRO A 79 11.07 -19.17 11.09
CA PRO A 79 10.18 -19.99 10.26
C PRO A 79 9.28 -19.11 9.36
N LEU A 80 8.98 -19.57 8.14
CA LEU A 80 8.02 -18.90 7.25
C LEU A 80 6.63 -19.41 7.62
N ASP A 81 5.66 -18.51 7.67
CA ASP A 81 4.28 -18.88 7.94
C ASP A 81 3.61 -19.36 6.65
N THR A 82 3.35 -20.67 6.60
CA THR A 82 2.79 -21.31 5.40
C THR A 82 1.31 -20.99 5.16
N SER A 83 0.63 -20.33 6.10
CA SER A 83 -0.79 -19.95 5.97
C SER A 83 -1.01 -18.60 5.31
N ILE A 84 0.04 -17.80 5.13
CA ILE A 84 -0.04 -16.42 4.64
C ILE A 84 0.84 -16.18 3.41
N ASN A 85 0.72 -15.01 2.80
CA ASN A 85 1.61 -14.58 1.71
C ASN A 85 3.01 -14.27 2.26
N ASN A 86 4.07 -14.81 1.67
CA ASN A 86 5.44 -14.52 2.08
C ASN A 86 6.21 -13.83 0.94
N ILE A 87 6.76 -12.65 1.22
CA ILE A 87 7.60 -11.87 0.30
C ILE A 87 9.02 -11.87 0.84
N ILE A 88 9.97 -12.39 0.07
CA ILE A 88 11.37 -12.49 0.48
C ILE A 88 12.20 -11.58 -0.42
N TRP A 89 12.76 -10.54 0.17
CA TRP A 89 13.57 -9.52 -0.48
C TRP A 89 15.04 -9.89 -0.50
N GLN A 90 15.77 -9.30 -1.45
CA GLN A 90 17.24 -9.44 -1.60
C GLN A 90 17.70 -10.89 -1.82
N VAL A 91 16.88 -11.71 -2.48
CA VAL A 91 17.16 -13.13 -2.72
C VAL A 91 18.31 -13.38 -3.69
N GLY A 92 18.70 -12.40 -4.51
CA GLY A 92 19.93 -12.46 -5.31
C GLY A 92 21.21 -12.06 -4.57
N GLY A 93 21.13 -11.72 -3.28
CA GLY A 93 22.24 -11.23 -2.46
C GLY A 93 22.35 -11.94 -1.11
N VAL A 94 21.97 -13.21 -1.01
CA VAL A 94 21.96 -13.96 0.26
C VAL A 94 23.34 -13.98 0.90
N GLY A 95 23.47 -13.41 2.11
CA GLY A 95 24.73 -13.40 2.85
C GLY A 95 25.84 -12.55 2.22
N VAL A 96 25.48 -11.62 1.33
CA VAL A 96 26.39 -10.65 0.71
C VAL A 96 26.53 -9.43 1.63
N THR A 97 27.77 -9.03 1.90
CA THR A 97 28.10 -7.90 2.80
C THR A 97 28.87 -6.78 2.12
N LYS A 98 29.23 -6.97 0.84
CA LYS A 98 29.99 -6.02 0.01
C LYS A 98 29.25 -5.84 -1.31
N ILE A 99 29.62 -4.80 -2.06
CA ILE A 99 29.12 -4.57 -3.43
C ILE A 99 29.85 -5.53 -4.39
N ASP A 100 29.75 -6.82 -4.12
CA ASP A 100 30.18 -7.91 -4.99
C ASP A 100 29.12 -9.01 -4.81
N PHE A 101 28.19 -9.05 -5.78
CA PHE A 101 26.99 -9.86 -5.68
C PHE A 101 27.29 -11.27 -6.19
N GLU A 102 27.78 -12.11 -5.29
CA GLU A 102 27.92 -13.55 -5.53
C GLU A 102 26.76 -14.29 -4.87
N ASN A 103 25.85 -14.85 -5.67
CA ASN A 103 24.68 -15.57 -5.16
C ASN A 103 24.94 -17.05 -4.85
N SER A 104 26.20 -17.44 -4.55
CA SER A 104 26.58 -18.84 -4.28
C SER A 104 25.94 -19.43 -3.02
N LYS A 105 25.38 -18.57 -2.17
CA LYS A 105 24.67 -18.93 -0.93
C LYS A 105 23.15 -19.06 -1.11
N PHE A 106 22.62 -18.83 -2.31
CA PHE A 106 21.17 -18.96 -2.60
C PHE A 106 20.60 -20.30 -2.15
N LYS A 107 21.37 -21.38 -2.29
CA LYS A 107 20.99 -22.73 -1.85
C LYS A 107 20.50 -22.81 -0.40
N PHE A 108 21.01 -21.98 0.51
CA PHE A 108 20.56 -21.98 1.91
C PHE A 108 19.15 -21.40 2.08
N LEU A 109 18.77 -20.45 1.22
CA LEU A 109 17.39 -20.00 1.13
C LEU A 109 16.49 -21.11 0.59
N VAL A 110 16.95 -21.85 -0.42
CA VAL A 110 16.21 -23.00 -0.99
C VAL A 110 16.02 -24.10 0.05
N ASP A 111 17.05 -24.44 0.83
CA ASP A 111 16.96 -25.40 1.94
C ASP A 111 15.88 -24.97 2.95
N ARG A 112 15.77 -23.66 3.19
CA ARG A 112 14.74 -23.14 4.11
C ARG A 112 13.34 -23.23 3.53
N LEU A 113 13.17 -22.85 2.27
CA LEU A 113 11.90 -22.96 1.56
C LEU A 113 11.42 -24.41 1.54
N GLU A 114 12.31 -25.36 1.22
CA GLU A 114 12.00 -26.79 1.21
C GLU A 114 11.53 -27.29 2.57
N LYS A 115 12.19 -26.85 3.65
CA LYS A 115 11.81 -27.23 5.01
C LYS A 115 10.38 -26.80 5.37
N ASP A 116 9.99 -25.58 4.99
CA ASP A 116 8.71 -25.01 5.41
C ASP A 116 7.57 -25.40 4.44
N PHE A 117 7.82 -25.44 3.12
CA PHE A 117 6.79 -25.62 2.10
C PHE A 117 6.86 -26.95 1.34
N GLY A 118 8.01 -27.64 1.33
CA GLY A 118 8.26 -28.84 0.54
C GLY A 118 8.69 -28.55 -0.91
N LEU A 119 9.30 -29.54 -1.57
CA LEU A 119 9.97 -29.38 -2.87
C LEU A 119 9.04 -28.99 -4.03
N ASP A 120 7.80 -29.46 -4.02
CA ASP A 120 6.85 -29.26 -5.11
C ASP A 120 6.08 -27.93 -5.03
N HIS A 121 6.22 -27.20 -3.91
CA HIS A 121 5.51 -25.94 -3.74
C HIS A 121 6.01 -24.91 -4.74
N LYS A 122 5.08 -24.14 -5.31
CA LYS A 122 5.38 -23.14 -6.33
C LYS A 122 5.74 -21.82 -5.68
N VAL A 123 6.71 -21.14 -6.26
CA VAL A 123 7.15 -19.78 -5.91
C VAL A 123 7.22 -18.93 -7.18
N VAL A 124 7.18 -17.61 -7.00
CA VAL A 124 7.27 -16.67 -8.12
C VAL A 124 8.54 -15.83 -7.95
N HIS A 125 9.44 -15.92 -8.92
CA HIS A 125 10.54 -14.97 -9.08
C HIS A 125 9.99 -13.69 -9.73
N TYR A 126 10.10 -12.60 -9.00
CA TYR A 126 9.57 -11.31 -9.38
C TYR A 126 10.68 -10.26 -9.58
N ILE A 127 10.59 -9.53 -10.69
CA ILE A 127 11.31 -8.27 -10.92
C ILE A 127 10.34 -7.28 -11.56
N GLY A 128 10.03 -6.20 -10.86
CA GLY A 128 9.16 -5.14 -11.37
C GLY A 128 9.76 -4.42 -12.57
N ALA A 129 8.92 -4.02 -13.52
CA ALA A 129 9.35 -3.23 -14.67
C ALA A 129 10.02 -1.91 -14.23
N VAL A 130 11.31 -1.75 -14.52
CA VAL A 130 12.09 -0.55 -14.14
C VAL A 130 11.93 0.58 -15.16
N LEU A 131 11.62 0.24 -16.42
CA LEU A 131 11.34 1.20 -17.49
C LEU A 131 9.91 1.01 -18.01
N PRO A 132 9.24 2.08 -18.50
CA PRO A 132 7.86 1.99 -18.99
C PRO A 132 7.64 0.94 -20.10
N GLN A 133 8.67 0.65 -20.90
CA GLN A 133 8.64 -0.35 -21.96
C GLN A 133 9.14 -1.75 -21.54
N SER A 134 9.70 -1.88 -20.33
CA SER A 134 10.17 -3.17 -19.84
C SER A 134 9.00 -4.02 -19.36
N ALA A 135 9.09 -5.33 -19.59
CA ALA A 135 8.17 -6.27 -18.99
C ALA A 135 8.58 -6.59 -17.55
N THR A 136 7.61 -6.76 -16.67
CA THR A 136 7.79 -7.38 -15.36
C THR A 136 8.17 -8.85 -15.53
N VAL A 137 9.17 -9.33 -14.79
CA VAL A 137 9.48 -10.76 -14.67
C VAL A 137 8.53 -11.38 -13.65
N LYS A 138 7.79 -12.42 -14.07
CA LYS A 138 6.84 -13.19 -13.25
C LYS A 138 7.00 -14.68 -13.53
N GLU A 139 8.15 -15.23 -13.16
CA GLU A 139 8.48 -16.62 -13.48
C GLU A 139 8.10 -17.55 -12.34
N VAL A 140 7.46 -18.67 -12.68
CA VAL A 140 7.00 -19.67 -11.70
C VAL A 140 7.96 -20.83 -11.68
N TYR A 141 8.43 -21.16 -10.49
CA TYR A 141 9.32 -22.29 -10.24
C TYR A 141 8.73 -23.15 -9.12
N THR A 142 8.98 -24.46 -9.13
CA THR A 142 8.90 -25.23 -7.89
C THR A 142 10.12 -24.92 -7.02
N ILE A 143 10.04 -25.16 -5.71
CA ILE A 143 11.22 -25.03 -4.84
C ILE A 143 12.36 -25.95 -5.31
N SER A 144 12.04 -27.12 -5.86
CA SER A 144 13.04 -28.01 -6.47
C SER A 144 13.76 -27.40 -7.67
N ASP A 145 13.05 -26.63 -8.51
CA ASP A 145 13.63 -25.96 -9.69
C ASP A 145 14.68 -24.92 -9.29
N LEU A 146 14.55 -24.29 -8.13
CA LEU A 146 15.52 -23.30 -7.62
C LEU A 146 16.91 -23.89 -7.37
N ARG A 147 17.04 -25.22 -7.27
CA ARG A 147 18.35 -25.90 -7.16
C ARG A 147 19.07 -26.05 -8.50
N LYS A 148 18.36 -25.86 -9.62
CA LYS A 148 18.94 -25.97 -10.96
C LYS A 148 19.85 -24.76 -11.23
N PRO A 149 21.12 -24.94 -11.62
CA PRO A 149 22.04 -23.84 -11.85
C PRO A 149 21.50 -22.77 -12.79
N GLU A 150 20.85 -23.17 -13.88
CA GLU A 150 20.27 -22.27 -14.89
C GLU A 150 19.10 -21.41 -14.37
N VAL A 151 18.43 -21.84 -13.30
CA VAL A 151 17.39 -21.06 -12.61
C VAL A 151 18.03 -20.16 -11.55
N ALA A 152 18.92 -20.71 -10.73
CA ALA A 152 19.59 -19.98 -9.65
C ALA A 152 20.37 -18.75 -10.16
N THR A 153 20.98 -18.84 -11.36
CA THR A 153 21.72 -17.73 -11.98
C THR A 153 20.85 -16.56 -12.42
N GLN A 154 19.52 -16.72 -12.48
CA GLN A 154 18.60 -15.64 -12.87
C GLN A 154 18.29 -14.68 -11.72
N PHE A 155 18.51 -15.12 -10.47
CA PHE A 155 18.30 -14.31 -9.28
C PHE A 155 19.42 -13.29 -9.10
N ASN A 156 19.06 -12.00 -9.18
CA ASN A 156 19.99 -10.88 -9.09
C ASN A 156 19.55 -9.88 -7.99
N ALA A 157 20.27 -8.76 -7.86
CA ALA A 157 20.03 -7.78 -6.80
C ALA A 157 18.63 -7.11 -6.85
N CYS A 158 17.93 -7.17 -7.99
CA CYS A 158 16.57 -6.68 -8.17
C CYS A 158 15.50 -7.77 -8.00
N SER A 159 15.89 -9.02 -7.74
CA SER A 159 14.96 -10.13 -7.54
C SER A 159 14.31 -10.09 -6.15
N THR A 160 13.00 -10.26 -6.15
CA THR A 160 12.19 -10.57 -4.97
C THR A 160 11.50 -11.91 -5.21
N LEU A 161 11.37 -12.74 -4.18
CA LEU A 161 10.67 -14.02 -4.27
C LEU A 161 9.33 -13.92 -3.55
N TYR A 162 8.25 -14.23 -4.25
CA TYR A 162 6.93 -14.42 -3.66
C TYR A 162 6.66 -15.91 -3.44
N VAL A 163 6.22 -16.26 -2.24
CA VAL A 163 5.83 -17.60 -1.86
C VAL A 163 4.36 -17.54 -1.39
N PRO A 164 3.41 -18.03 -2.21
CA PRO A 164 1.99 -18.02 -1.85
C PRO A 164 1.70 -18.97 -0.68
N PRO A 165 0.56 -18.80 0.01
CA PRO A 165 0.08 -19.72 1.04
C PRO A 165 0.04 -21.17 0.55
N ARG A 166 0.30 -22.11 1.46
CA ARG A 166 0.19 -23.55 1.19
C ARG A 166 -1.27 -23.99 1.15
N LYS A 167 -1.57 -24.98 0.31
CA LYS A 167 -2.89 -25.63 0.22
C LYS A 167 -3.40 -26.07 1.60
N GLY A 168 -4.59 -25.59 1.97
CA GLY A 168 -5.27 -25.98 3.21
C GLY A 168 -4.65 -25.42 4.49
N ALA A 169 -3.69 -24.49 4.40
CA ALA A 169 -3.07 -23.85 5.56
C ALA A 169 -3.94 -22.72 6.15
N ALA A 170 -4.93 -22.22 5.40
CA ALA A 170 -5.99 -21.40 5.97
C ALA A 170 -6.97 -22.31 6.70
N ASP A 171 -6.68 -22.59 7.97
CA ASP A 171 -7.63 -23.26 8.85
C ASP A 171 -8.97 -22.49 8.85
N PRO A 172 -10.13 -23.17 8.87
CA PRO A 172 -11.40 -22.48 9.02
C PRO A 172 -11.39 -21.65 10.30
N PHE A 173 -11.96 -20.44 10.25
CA PHE A 173 -12.01 -19.56 11.42
C PHE A 173 -12.61 -20.30 12.62
N PRO A 174 -12.01 -20.17 13.82
CA PRO A 174 -12.55 -20.80 15.01
C PRO A 174 -13.99 -20.34 15.26
N ALA A 175 -14.96 -21.26 15.25
CA ALA A 175 -16.39 -20.93 15.28
C ALA A 175 -16.78 -20.02 16.46
N HIS A 176 -16.18 -20.24 17.64
CA HIS A 176 -16.42 -19.41 18.81
C HIS A 176 -15.97 -17.94 18.63
N VAL A 177 -14.89 -17.70 17.87
CA VAL A 177 -14.41 -16.35 17.57
C VAL A 177 -15.35 -15.68 16.57
N VAL A 178 -15.80 -16.42 15.55
CA VAL A 178 -16.77 -15.92 14.58
C VAL A 178 -18.07 -15.52 15.27
N GLU A 179 -18.58 -16.36 16.17
CA GLU A 179 -19.79 -16.05 16.94
C GLU A 179 -19.60 -14.82 17.82
N GLN A 180 -18.46 -14.72 18.53
CA GLN A 180 -18.18 -13.59 19.41
C GLN A 180 -18.05 -12.25 18.66
N LEU A 181 -17.45 -12.26 17.46
CA LEU A 181 -17.18 -11.03 16.71
C LEU A 181 -18.32 -10.64 15.77
N LEU A 182 -18.96 -11.61 15.12
CA LEU A 182 -19.90 -11.40 14.03
C LEU A 182 -21.33 -11.84 14.38
N GLY A 183 -21.55 -12.48 15.54
CA GLY A 183 -22.88 -12.94 15.97
C GLY A 183 -23.48 -14.02 15.07
N THR A 184 -22.64 -14.73 14.30
CA THR A 184 -23.05 -15.78 13.37
C THR A 184 -22.25 -17.05 13.60
N THR A 185 -22.86 -18.21 13.35
CA THR A 185 -22.22 -19.53 13.42
C THR A 185 -21.65 -19.97 12.06
N THR A 186 -21.72 -19.10 11.05
CA THR A 186 -21.27 -19.42 9.70
C THR A 186 -19.75 -19.53 9.69
N SER A 187 -19.22 -20.75 9.58
CA SER A 187 -17.78 -21.01 9.41
C SER A 187 -17.22 -20.48 8.09
N LYS A 188 -18.10 -20.02 7.19
CA LYS A 188 -17.78 -19.43 5.88
C LYS A 188 -17.72 -17.90 5.94
N VAL A 189 -16.99 -17.35 6.90
CA VAL A 189 -16.72 -15.89 6.94
C VAL A 189 -15.94 -15.45 5.70
N VAL A 190 -15.25 -16.40 5.06
CA VAL A 190 -14.54 -16.18 3.80
C VAL A 190 -14.85 -17.37 2.89
N ASP A 191 -16.06 -17.43 2.31
CA ASP A 191 -16.12 -18.02 0.97
C ASP A 191 -15.17 -17.15 0.12
N ALA A 192 -14.21 -17.76 -0.56
CA ALA A 192 -13.17 -17.05 -1.30
C ALA A 192 -13.82 -15.95 -2.16
N LEU A 193 -13.47 -14.69 -1.90
CA LEU A 193 -13.99 -13.57 -2.69
C LEU A 193 -13.39 -13.67 -4.09
N TYR A 194 -14.19 -13.37 -5.11
CA TYR A 194 -13.66 -13.22 -6.46
C TYR A 194 -12.88 -11.90 -6.57
N PRO A 195 -11.71 -11.88 -7.23
CA PRO A 195 -11.00 -13.01 -7.83
C PRO A 195 -10.18 -13.79 -6.80
N VAL A 196 -10.05 -15.11 -7.02
CA VAL A 196 -9.03 -15.91 -6.34
C VAL A 196 -7.68 -15.59 -6.99
N ALA A 197 -6.68 -15.21 -6.19
CA ALA A 197 -5.35 -14.91 -6.71
C ALA A 197 -4.81 -16.10 -7.52
N GLN A 198 -4.25 -15.84 -8.70
CA GLN A 198 -3.83 -16.89 -9.63
C GLN A 198 -2.78 -17.85 -9.04
N TRP A 199 -2.00 -17.36 -8.07
CA TRP A 199 -0.95 -18.12 -7.39
C TRP A 199 -1.49 -19.03 -6.29
N ASP A 200 -2.71 -18.76 -5.82
CA ASP A 200 -3.47 -19.66 -4.96
C ASP A 200 -4.13 -20.78 -5.77
N LEU A 201 -4.14 -20.73 -7.12
CA LEU A 201 -4.79 -21.73 -7.98
C LEU A 201 -4.07 -23.08 -8.03
N GLY A 202 -2.87 -23.21 -7.44
CA GLY A 202 -2.29 -24.51 -7.10
C GLY A 202 -3.15 -25.31 -6.09
N ASN A 203 -4.15 -24.65 -5.48
CA ASN A 203 -4.91 -25.19 -4.36
C ASN A 203 -6.24 -25.89 -4.74
N ASN A 204 -6.60 -26.02 -6.03
CA ASN A 204 -7.93 -26.52 -6.45
C ASN A 204 -9.07 -25.86 -5.66
N LEU A 205 -8.95 -24.56 -5.36
CA LEU A 205 -10.05 -23.82 -4.77
C LEU A 205 -11.24 -23.91 -5.74
N PRO A 206 -12.46 -24.16 -5.24
CA PRO A 206 -13.63 -24.19 -6.11
C PRO A 206 -13.68 -22.86 -6.87
N ALA A 207 -13.93 -22.93 -8.18
CA ALA A 207 -14.06 -21.74 -9.00
C ALA A 207 -15.12 -20.83 -8.38
N VAL A 208 -14.69 -19.68 -7.87
CA VAL A 208 -15.60 -18.65 -7.37
C VAL A 208 -16.18 -17.97 -8.61
N PRO A 209 -17.50 -18.03 -8.84
CA PRO A 209 -18.10 -17.37 -9.99
C PRO A 209 -17.92 -15.86 -9.84
N ALA A 210 -17.51 -15.19 -10.92
CA ALA A 210 -17.44 -13.73 -10.95
C ALA A 210 -18.81 -13.07 -10.70
N TYR A 211 -19.91 -13.77 -11.04
CA TYR A 211 -21.28 -13.30 -10.85
C TYR A 211 -22.14 -14.38 -10.19
N GLY A 212 -22.17 -14.37 -8.86
CA GLY A 212 -23.11 -15.15 -8.08
C GLY A 212 -24.51 -14.53 -8.06
N PRO A 213 -25.50 -15.19 -7.41
CA PRO A 213 -26.86 -14.66 -7.31
C PRO A 213 -26.93 -13.27 -6.66
N TYR A 214 -26.05 -12.97 -5.70
CA TYR A 214 -25.98 -11.66 -5.06
C TYR A 214 -25.49 -10.59 -6.03
N GLU A 215 -24.36 -10.83 -6.72
CA GLU A 215 -23.80 -9.90 -7.70
C GLU A 215 -24.79 -9.63 -8.83
N GLN A 216 -25.47 -10.66 -9.34
CA GLN A 216 -26.50 -10.49 -10.37
C GLN A 216 -27.67 -9.62 -9.88
N LYS A 217 -28.11 -9.79 -8.63
CA LYS A 217 -29.14 -8.95 -8.03
C LYS A 217 -28.67 -7.49 -7.90
N VAL A 218 -27.42 -7.26 -7.47
CA VAL A 218 -26.84 -5.92 -7.38
C VAL A 218 -26.77 -5.26 -8.76
N VAL A 219 -26.25 -5.96 -9.78
CA VAL A 219 -26.17 -5.46 -11.15
C VAL A 219 -27.56 -5.12 -11.70
N ALA A 220 -28.56 -5.98 -11.48
CA ALA A 220 -29.93 -5.72 -11.90
C ALA A 220 -30.52 -4.46 -11.24
N ALA A 221 -30.17 -4.20 -9.98
CA ALA A 221 -30.64 -3.03 -9.23
C ALA A 221 -29.92 -1.72 -9.61
N MET A 222 -28.79 -1.77 -10.32
CA MET A 222 -28.03 -0.57 -10.68
C MET A 222 -28.80 0.37 -11.61
N GLY A 223 -29.70 -0.15 -12.44
CA GLY A 223 -30.52 0.66 -13.36
C GLY A 223 -31.45 1.63 -12.63
N ASP A 224 -31.87 1.28 -11.41
CA ASP A 224 -32.77 2.08 -10.58
C ASP A 224 -32.03 2.82 -9.45
N HIS A 225 -30.70 2.84 -9.47
CA HIS A 225 -29.92 3.46 -8.40
C HIS A 225 -30.11 4.97 -8.36
N THR A 226 -30.54 5.49 -7.21
CA THR A 226 -30.51 6.91 -6.89
C THR A 226 -29.42 7.18 -5.86
N THR A 227 -28.79 8.35 -5.98
CA THR A 227 -27.81 8.81 -4.99
C THR A 227 -28.49 8.91 -3.62
N PRO A 228 -27.95 8.28 -2.57
CA PRO A 228 -28.51 8.35 -1.23
C PRO A 228 -28.63 9.79 -0.72
N ASP A 229 -29.68 10.08 0.07
CA ASP A 229 -29.93 11.42 0.62
C ASP A 229 -28.79 11.92 1.53
N ASP A 230 -28.01 11.01 2.11
CA ASP A 230 -26.86 11.30 2.97
C ASP A 230 -25.52 11.39 2.21
N TYR A 231 -25.53 11.20 0.88
CA TYR A 231 -24.37 11.39 0.04
C TYR A 231 -23.93 12.86 0.03
N ARG A 232 -22.61 13.08 0.17
CA ARG A 232 -22.02 14.41 0.19
C ARG A 232 -21.15 14.62 -1.04
N ALA A 233 -21.73 15.30 -2.02
CA ALA A 233 -21.02 15.72 -3.22
C ALA A 233 -19.86 16.66 -2.84
N LEU A 234 -18.78 16.60 -3.63
CA LEU A 234 -17.71 17.58 -3.52
C LEU A 234 -18.25 18.98 -3.86
N ALA A 235 -18.00 19.93 -2.98
CA ALA A 235 -18.38 21.33 -3.08
C ALA A 235 -17.14 22.22 -2.86
N GLY A 236 -17.37 23.44 -2.36
CA GLY A 236 -16.35 24.47 -2.22
C GLY A 236 -16.15 25.26 -3.51
N SER A 237 -15.74 26.52 -3.35
CA SER A 237 -15.42 27.41 -4.45
C SER A 237 -14.21 26.90 -5.24
N PRO A 238 -14.05 27.30 -6.52
CA PRO A 238 -12.83 27.05 -7.27
C PRO A 238 -11.57 27.50 -6.53
N ALA A 239 -11.65 28.61 -5.79
CA ALA A 239 -10.56 29.13 -4.97
C ALA A 239 -10.19 28.17 -3.83
N MET A 240 -11.16 27.59 -3.13
CA MET A 240 -10.92 26.59 -2.08
C MET A 240 -10.29 25.31 -2.65
N GLN A 241 -10.81 24.81 -3.78
CA GLN A 241 -10.26 23.61 -4.44
C GLN A 241 -8.82 23.84 -4.89
N GLN A 242 -8.54 24.98 -5.53
CA GLN A 242 -7.19 25.37 -5.93
C GLN A 242 -6.28 25.55 -4.70
N PHE A 243 -6.76 26.22 -3.65
CA PHE A 243 -6.01 26.43 -2.41
C PHE A 243 -5.55 25.09 -1.80
N MET A 244 -6.47 24.12 -1.69
CA MET A 244 -6.15 22.79 -1.15
C MET A 244 -5.14 22.03 -2.03
N ALA A 245 -5.29 22.11 -3.35
CA ALA A 245 -4.34 21.53 -4.29
C ALA A 245 -2.95 22.17 -4.17
N GLU A 246 -2.87 23.50 -4.11
CA GLU A 246 -1.61 24.22 -3.94
C GLU A 246 -0.95 23.94 -2.60
N LEU A 247 -1.73 23.80 -1.52
CA LEU A 247 -1.22 23.46 -0.19
C LEU A 247 -0.59 22.05 -0.16
N ALA A 248 -1.08 21.13 -1.00
CA ALA A 248 -0.52 19.79 -1.17
C ALA A 248 0.73 19.79 -2.07
N LEU A 249 0.73 20.58 -3.14
CA LEU A 249 1.77 20.57 -4.17
C LEU A 249 2.93 21.56 -3.93
N ARG A 250 2.76 22.56 -3.07
CA ARG A 250 3.74 23.63 -2.84
C ARG A 250 4.22 23.62 -1.38
N PRO A 251 5.36 22.96 -1.08
CA PRO A 251 5.90 22.89 0.28
C PRO A 251 6.15 24.25 0.94
N THR A 252 6.51 25.26 0.15
CA THR A 252 6.72 26.64 0.65
C THR A 252 5.42 27.31 1.09
N LEU A 253 4.32 27.10 0.35
CA LEU A 253 2.99 27.58 0.75
C LEU A 253 2.52 26.84 2.02
N GLN A 254 2.72 25.53 2.07
CA GLN A 254 2.39 24.72 3.26
C GLN A 254 3.14 25.20 4.50
N ALA A 255 4.44 25.49 4.39
CA ALA A 255 5.23 26.03 5.49
C ALA A 255 4.74 27.41 5.94
N LYS A 256 4.43 28.31 4.99
CA LYS A 256 3.85 29.63 5.29
C LYS A 256 2.50 29.51 5.99
N TYR A 257 1.64 28.61 5.51
CA TYR A 257 0.32 28.37 6.08
C TYR A 257 0.43 27.83 7.51
N ARG A 258 1.35 26.89 7.78
CA ARG A 258 1.59 26.41 9.16
C ARG A 258 2.11 27.51 10.08
N ALA A 259 2.97 28.39 9.58
CA ALA A 259 3.54 29.47 10.37
C ALA A 259 2.55 30.62 10.63
N SER A 260 1.72 30.95 9.64
CA SER A 260 0.72 32.01 9.74
C SER A 260 -0.48 31.70 8.83
N PRO A 261 -1.45 30.89 9.32
CA PRO A 261 -2.63 30.56 8.53
C PRO A 261 -3.39 31.81 8.09
N GLN A 262 -3.54 32.78 9.00
CA GLN A 262 -4.24 34.04 8.76
C GLN A 262 -3.70 34.80 7.55
N ALA A 263 -2.39 35.05 7.51
CA ALA A 263 -1.78 35.81 6.43
C ALA A 263 -1.95 35.13 5.06
N VAL A 264 -1.89 33.80 5.02
CA VAL A 264 -2.05 33.03 3.79
C VAL A 264 -3.51 33.01 3.32
N VAL A 265 -4.46 32.84 4.25
CA VAL A 265 -5.91 32.87 3.93
C VAL A 265 -6.34 34.26 3.46
N ASP A 266 -5.91 35.32 4.13
CA ASP A 266 -6.24 36.71 3.76
C ASP A 266 -5.71 37.08 2.38
N ALA A 267 -4.51 36.60 2.05
CA ALA A 267 -3.91 36.80 0.73
C ALA A 267 -4.52 35.95 -0.38
N THR A 268 -5.40 34.99 -0.06
CA THR A 268 -6.03 34.11 -1.06
C THR A 268 -7.34 34.74 -1.57
N PRO A 269 -7.41 35.16 -2.86
CA PRO A 269 -8.62 35.73 -3.43
C PRO A 269 -9.67 34.64 -3.69
N GLY A 270 -10.95 35.02 -3.70
CA GLY A 270 -12.05 34.15 -4.10
C GLY A 270 -12.55 33.17 -3.04
N LEU A 271 -11.90 33.06 -1.88
CA LEU A 271 -12.43 32.31 -0.73
C LEU A 271 -13.63 33.03 -0.12
N THR A 272 -14.69 32.27 0.14
CA THR A 272 -15.86 32.71 0.91
C THR A 272 -15.53 32.86 2.39
N ASP A 273 -16.37 33.58 3.14
CA ASP A 273 -16.15 33.78 4.58
C ASP A 273 -16.17 32.47 5.37
N LEU A 274 -17.02 31.51 4.97
CA LEU A 274 -17.04 30.18 5.58
C LEU A 274 -15.78 29.37 5.27
N GLU A 275 -15.25 29.44 4.05
CA GLU A 275 -13.99 28.78 3.68
C GLU A 275 -12.81 29.37 4.44
N ARG A 276 -12.75 30.70 4.54
CA ARG A 276 -11.75 31.41 5.36
C ARG A 276 -11.83 30.92 6.80
N ALA A 277 -13.02 30.93 7.41
CA ALA A 277 -13.21 30.45 8.77
C ALA A 277 -12.79 28.98 8.95
N ALA A 278 -13.15 28.10 8.02
CA ALA A 278 -12.79 26.68 8.07
C ALA A 278 -11.27 26.45 8.00
N LEU A 279 -10.57 27.16 7.12
CA LEU A 279 -9.11 27.10 7.01
C LEU A 279 -8.44 27.58 8.31
N LEU A 280 -8.92 28.70 8.87
CA LEU A 280 -8.34 29.28 10.09
C LEU A 280 -8.51 28.39 11.34
N LEU A 281 -9.49 27.48 11.36
CA LEU A 281 -9.62 26.47 12.41
C LEU A 281 -8.53 25.39 12.36
N ASN A 282 -7.77 25.30 11.27
CA ASN A 282 -6.61 24.43 11.09
C ASN A 282 -6.86 22.96 11.46
N ALA A 283 -8.06 22.47 11.12
CA ALA A 283 -8.50 21.11 11.36
C ALA A 283 -9.17 20.53 10.11
N ALA A 284 -9.11 19.21 9.94
CA ALA A 284 -9.67 18.56 8.77
C ALA A 284 -11.21 18.58 8.73
N GLY A 285 -11.87 18.50 9.89
CA GLY A 285 -13.33 18.49 9.98
C GLY A 285 -13.99 19.75 9.38
N PRO A 286 -13.58 20.97 9.77
CA PRO A 286 -14.10 22.21 9.18
C PRO A 286 -13.91 22.29 7.67
N VAL A 287 -12.73 21.88 7.18
CA VAL A 287 -12.42 21.85 5.74
C VAL A 287 -13.36 20.87 5.02
N LEU A 288 -13.55 19.67 5.56
CA LEU A 288 -14.48 18.68 5.03
C LEU A 288 -15.94 19.15 5.09
N ALA A 289 -16.34 19.87 6.15
CA ALA A 289 -17.69 20.38 6.31
C ALA A 289 -18.06 21.39 5.21
N VAL A 290 -17.10 22.21 4.76
CA VAL A 290 -17.29 23.15 3.66
C VAL A 290 -17.15 22.50 2.28
N MET A 291 -16.20 21.56 2.13
CA MET A 291 -15.94 20.88 0.86
C MET A 291 -16.88 19.69 0.59
N LYS A 292 -17.59 19.18 1.59
CA LYS A 292 -18.56 18.08 1.48
C LYS A 292 -19.75 18.36 2.41
N PRO A 293 -20.56 19.40 2.13
CA PRO A 293 -21.69 19.78 2.97
C PRO A 293 -22.74 18.66 3.01
N ARG A 294 -23.47 18.56 4.13
CA ARG A 294 -24.64 17.68 4.23
C ARG A 294 -25.82 18.33 3.51
N ALA A 295 -26.60 17.55 2.79
CA ALA A 295 -27.83 18.03 2.15
C ALA A 295 -28.77 18.66 3.19
N GLY A 296 -29.33 19.84 2.88
CA GLY A 296 -30.23 20.58 3.77
C GLY A 296 -29.57 21.23 4.99
N GLU A 297 -28.27 21.03 5.21
CA GLU A 297 -27.57 21.67 6.31
C GLU A 297 -27.04 23.06 5.94
N VAL A 298 -27.50 24.09 6.64
CA VAL A 298 -26.89 25.42 6.59
C VAL A 298 -25.65 25.42 7.48
N MET A 299 -24.48 25.62 6.86
CA MET A 299 -23.19 25.70 7.54
C MET A 299 -22.96 27.10 8.10
N THR A 300 -22.51 27.19 9.35
CA THR A 300 -22.16 28.45 10.03
C THR A 300 -20.80 28.33 10.69
N VAL A 301 -20.19 29.46 11.06
CA VAL A 301 -18.87 29.47 11.72
C VAL A 301 -18.89 28.70 13.05
N ASP A 302 -19.99 28.73 13.80
CA ASP A 302 -20.10 28.00 15.07
C ASP A 302 -20.18 26.49 14.85
N LYS A 303 -20.93 26.03 13.84
CA LYS A 303 -20.93 24.60 13.44
C LYS A 303 -19.56 24.12 12.97
N LEU A 304 -18.79 24.99 12.29
CA LEU A 304 -17.42 24.65 11.93
C LEU A 304 -16.56 24.39 13.17
N LYS A 305 -16.68 25.20 14.24
CA LYS A 305 -15.93 24.97 15.48
C LYS A 305 -16.28 23.64 16.13
N GLU A 306 -17.55 23.23 16.10
CA GLU A 306 -18.00 21.92 16.61
C GLU A 306 -17.38 20.74 15.83
N SER A 307 -17.09 20.95 14.54
CA SER A 307 -16.47 19.93 13.67
C SER A 307 -14.95 19.78 13.84
N VAL A 308 -14.30 20.59 14.69
CA VAL A 308 -12.85 20.49 14.94
C VAL A 308 -12.48 19.15 15.60
N THR A 309 -13.38 18.63 16.45
CA THR A 309 -13.25 17.28 17.02
C THR A 309 -13.46 16.21 15.94
N PRO A 310 -12.54 15.24 15.78
CA PRO A 310 -12.63 14.27 14.70
C PRO A 310 -13.87 13.36 14.89
N SER A 311 -14.88 13.53 14.03
CA SER A 311 -15.86 12.46 13.80
C SER A 311 -15.18 11.38 12.96
N ALA A 312 -15.28 10.12 13.39
CA ALA A 312 -14.46 8.95 13.04
C ALA A 312 -14.42 8.46 11.58
N ALA A 313 -14.64 9.30 10.56
CA ALA A 313 -14.68 8.85 9.17
C ALA A 313 -13.79 9.72 8.27
N TYR A 314 -12.50 9.38 8.21
CA TYR A 314 -11.63 9.80 7.11
C TYR A 314 -11.69 8.75 6.02
N LEU A 315 -12.28 9.09 4.88
CA LEU A 315 -12.39 8.21 3.72
C LEU A 315 -11.09 8.27 2.90
N PHE A 316 -10.40 7.15 2.76
CA PHE A 316 -9.31 7.01 1.80
C PHE A 316 -9.89 6.84 0.38
N ILE A 317 -9.37 7.59 -0.59
CA ILE A 317 -9.75 7.45 -1.99
C ILE A 317 -8.87 6.37 -2.61
N PHE A 318 -9.49 5.28 -3.08
CA PHE A 318 -8.84 4.29 -3.93
C PHE A 318 -9.11 4.65 -5.40
N ILE A 319 -8.06 4.72 -6.22
CA ILE A 319 -8.20 4.89 -7.67
C ILE A 319 -8.02 3.51 -8.30
N VAL A 320 -9.09 2.99 -8.89
CA VAL A 320 -9.06 1.80 -9.75
C VAL A 320 -9.25 2.27 -11.19
N ILE A 321 -8.24 2.07 -12.05
CA ILE A 321 -8.32 2.39 -13.47
C ILE A 321 -8.63 1.09 -14.22
N ALA A 322 -9.86 0.95 -14.70
CA ALA A 322 -10.21 -0.08 -15.68
C ALA A 322 -10.24 0.57 -17.07
N ALA A 323 -9.31 0.21 -17.95
CA ALA A 323 -9.32 0.66 -19.34
C ALA A 323 -9.83 -0.48 -20.24
N ALA A 324 -10.91 -0.24 -20.98
CA ALA A 324 -11.33 -1.12 -22.07
C ALA A 324 -10.38 -0.91 -23.26
N ALA A 325 -9.25 -1.60 -23.27
CA ALA A 325 -8.42 -1.68 -24.46
C ALA A 325 -9.06 -2.68 -25.43
N HIS A 326 -9.90 -2.19 -26.36
CA HIS A 326 -10.09 -2.91 -27.62
C HIS A 326 -8.76 -2.87 -28.36
N ILE A 327 -7.95 -3.92 -28.19
CA ILE A 327 -6.85 -4.23 -29.08
C ILE A 327 -7.50 -4.63 -30.41
N LEU A 328 -7.70 -3.65 -31.29
CA LEU A 328 -7.89 -3.93 -32.71
C LEU A 328 -6.56 -4.53 -33.21
N VAL A 329 -6.62 -5.82 -33.54
CA VAL A 329 -5.57 -6.60 -34.19
C VAL A 329 -5.20 -5.96 -35.54
#